data_AF-A0A7L0JLR9-F1
#
_entry.id   AF-A0A7L0JLR9-F1
#
_cell.length_a   1.000
_cell.length_b   1.000
_cell.length_c   1.000
_cell.angle_alpha   90.00
_cell.angle_beta   90.00
_cell.angle_gamma   90.00
#
_symmetry.space_group_name_H-M   'P 1'
#
loop_
_entity.id
_entity.type
_entity.pdbx_description
1 polymer ?
#
loop_
_entity_poly.entity_id
_entity_poly.type
_entity_poly.pdbx_seq_one_letter_code
_entity_poly.pdbx_strand_id
1 'polypeptide(L)'
;IIDPYVPPEGDARLTSLSKEGLKQRMEKLKQTAASQLAYVPPFYNWVCFTCSFNKQKLHSLVTERCYPEMVRGNRYKTIRWNFVESLEPPRVVHIRCNSIVNQGNLYGQVTVRMHTRQTLAIYDRFGRLMYGGEQVPKDVLEYVVFERYLVNPYGTWRMHGKIVPEWAPPKDPIVKTVMIPGPTLDPSQEFE
;
A
#
# COMPACT_ATOMS: atom_id res chain seq x y z
N ILE A 1 -2.22 -9.36 7.62
CA ILE A 1 -3.47 -9.40 6.84
C ILE A 1 -4.08 -10.76 7.11
N ILE A 2 -5.36 -10.81 7.52
CA ILE A 2 -6.03 -12.07 7.90
C ILE A 2 -6.33 -12.88 6.64
N ASP A 3 -7.18 -12.34 5.77
CA ASP A 3 -7.45 -12.90 4.44
C ASP A 3 -7.05 -11.86 3.40
N PRO A 4 -6.03 -12.14 2.56
CA PRO A 4 -5.65 -11.22 1.51
C PRO A 4 -6.75 -11.17 0.45
N TYR A 5 -7.31 -9.99 0.22
CA TYR A 5 -8.16 -9.77 -0.94
C TYR A 5 -7.35 -9.97 -2.21
N VAL A 6 -7.82 -10.83 -3.12
CA VAL A 6 -7.21 -11.07 -4.42
C VAL A 6 -7.92 -10.21 -5.46
N PRO A 7 -7.28 -9.16 -6.00
CA PRO A 7 -7.89 -8.34 -7.03
C PRO A 7 -8.05 -9.11 -8.34
N PRO A 8 -9.22 -9.03 -9.02
CA PRO A 8 -9.40 -9.69 -10.31
C PRO A 8 -8.50 -9.04 -11.39
N GLU A 9 -7.93 -9.85 -12.27
CA GLU A 9 -6.95 -9.43 -13.30
C GLU A 9 -7.44 -8.32 -14.24
N GLY A 10 -8.75 -8.24 -14.46
CA GLY A 10 -9.37 -7.19 -15.27
C GLY A 10 -9.49 -5.82 -14.60
N ASP A 11 -9.21 -5.68 -13.30
CA ASP A 11 -9.52 -4.44 -12.56
C ASP A 11 -8.62 -3.25 -12.94
N ALA A 12 -7.50 -3.50 -13.64
CA ALA A 12 -6.71 -2.46 -14.30
C ALA A 12 -7.33 -1.94 -15.61
N ARG A 13 -8.12 -2.78 -16.30
CA ARG A 13 -8.74 -2.48 -17.60
C ARG A 13 -10.18 -1.99 -17.47
N LEU A 14 -10.87 -2.29 -16.36
CA LEU A 14 -12.32 -2.12 -16.19
C LEU A 14 -12.79 -0.69 -15.88
N THR A 15 -11.99 0.34 -16.19
CA THR A 15 -12.41 1.75 -16.04
C THR A 15 -13.46 2.19 -17.07
N SER A 16 -13.87 1.36 -18.04
CA SER A 16 -14.92 1.71 -19.01
C SER A 16 -15.87 0.55 -19.35
N LEU A 17 -17.07 0.56 -18.75
CA LEU A 17 -18.33 0.04 -19.34
C LEU A 17 -18.36 -1.42 -19.87
N SER A 18 -18.06 -2.44 -19.04
CA SER A 18 -18.38 -3.86 -19.34
C SER A 18 -19.54 -4.39 -18.47
N LYS A 19 -20.34 -5.33 -19.00
CA LYS A 19 -21.49 -5.99 -18.33
C LYS A 19 -21.09 -6.68 -17.01
N GLU A 20 -19.86 -7.18 -16.92
CA GLU A 20 -19.29 -7.76 -15.70
C GLU A 20 -19.02 -6.69 -14.63
N GLY A 21 -18.64 -5.47 -15.06
CA GLY A 21 -18.48 -4.32 -14.18
C GLY A 21 -19.79 -3.88 -13.52
N LEU A 22 -20.94 -4.17 -14.13
CA LEU A 22 -22.27 -3.83 -13.61
C LEU A 22 -22.71 -4.79 -12.49
N LYS A 23 -22.47 -6.09 -12.63
CA LYS A 23 -22.67 -7.08 -11.56
C LYS A 23 -21.75 -6.80 -10.37
N GLN A 24 -20.46 -6.54 -10.65
CA GLN A 24 -19.55 -6.09 -9.61
C GLN A 24 -20.02 -4.80 -8.94
N ARG A 25 -20.58 -3.82 -9.67
CA ARG A 25 -21.12 -2.58 -9.09
C ARG A 25 -22.27 -2.82 -8.11
N MET A 26 -23.14 -3.80 -8.38
CA MET A 26 -24.27 -4.11 -7.50
C MET A 26 -23.81 -4.78 -6.19
N GLU A 27 -22.87 -5.72 -6.25
CA GLU A 27 -22.22 -6.25 -5.04
C GLU A 27 -21.40 -5.19 -4.31
N LYS A 28 -20.69 -4.33 -5.06
CA LYS A 28 -19.95 -3.16 -4.53
C LYS A 28 -20.88 -2.20 -3.80
N LEU A 29 -22.12 -1.98 -4.25
CA LEU A 29 -23.10 -1.10 -3.59
C LEU A 29 -23.52 -1.65 -2.21
N LYS A 30 -23.71 -2.96 -2.11
CA LYS A 30 -24.02 -3.64 -0.83
C LYS A 30 -22.84 -3.57 0.15
N GLN A 31 -21.61 -3.69 -0.35
CA GLN A 31 -20.40 -3.50 0.44
C GLN A 31 -20.16 -2.03 0.83
N THR A 32 -20.56 -1.09 -0.05
CA THR A 32 -20.43 0.36 0.17
C THR A 32 -21.36 0.86 1.29
N ALA A 33 -22.57 0.31 1.39
CA ALA A 33 -23.47 0.62 2.50
C ALA A 33 -22.89 0.20 3.87
N ALA A 34 -22.19 -0.94 3.93
CA ALA A 34 -21.46 -1.36 5.12
C ALA A 34 -20.19 -0.52 5.38
N SER A 35 -19.58 0.03 4.32
CA SER A 35 -18.35 0.81 4.40
C SER A 35 -18.55 2.30 4.69
N GLN A 36 -19.73 2.88 4.41
CA GLN A 36 -20.03 4.28 4.70
C GLN A 36 -19.97 4.62 6.19
N LEU A 37 -20.06 3.60 7.07
CA LEU A 37 -19.85 3.75 8.51
C LEU A 37 -18.36 3.74 8.91
N ALA A 38 -17.46 3.31 8.01
CA ALA A 38 -16.02 3.32 8.26
C ALA A 38 -15.41 4.64 7.79
N TYR A 39 -15.36 5.64 8.68
CA TYR A 39 -14.57 6.84 8.47
C TYR A 39 -13.08 6.46 8.34
N VAL A 40 -12.58 6.36 7.11
CA VAL A 40 -11.16 6.20 6.82
C VAL A 40 -10.55 7.61 6.74
N PRO A 41 -9.60 7.96 7.61
CA PRO A 41 -9.00 9.29 7.60
C PRO A 41 -8.31 9.58 6.24
N PRO A 42 -8.25 10.86 5.82
CA PRO A 42 -7.74 11.24 4.51
C PRO A 42 -6.26 10.85 4.33
N PHE A 43 -5.99 10.09 3.28
CA PHE A 43 -4.72 9.45 2.91
C PHE A 43 -3.52 10.42 2.79
N TYR A 44 -3.75 11.67 2.40
CA TYR A 44 -2.69 12.66 2.08
C TYR A 44 -1.76 12.98 3.23
N ASN A 45 -2.23 12.83 4.47
CA ASN A 45 -1.42 13.10 5.63
C ASN A 45 -0.26 12.08 5.78
N TRP A 46 -0.46 10.82 5.43
CA TRP A 46 0.45 9.75 5.84
C TRP A 46 1.80 9.74 5.12
N VAL A 47 1.79 9.85 3.80
CA VAL A 47 3.03 9.77 3.02
C VAL A 47 3.83 11.07 3.13
N CYS A 48 3.17 12.21 3.33
CA CYS A 48 3.83 13.46 3.70
C CYS A 48 4.65 13.32 5.00
N PHE A 49 4.10 12.70 6.05
CA PHE A 49 4.84 12.51 7.32
C PHE A 49 5.98 11.49 7.24
N THR A 50 5.94 10.54 6.30
CA THR A 50 7.10 9.68 6.03
C THR A 50 8.27 10.44 5.44
N CYS A 51 8.00 11.48 4.64
CA CYS A 51 9.05 12.35 4.09
C CYS A 51 9.69 13.22 5.18
N SER A 52 8.91 13.63 6.18
CA SER A 52 9.40 14.41 7.33
C SER A 52 9.99 13.57 8.48
N PHE A 53 9.96 12.23 8.38
CA PHE A 53 10.44 11.29 9.42
C PHE A 53 9.97 11.60 10.86
N ASN A 54 8.75 12.12 11.03
CA ASN A 54 8.20 12.33 12.37
C ASN A 54 7.74 10.99 12.97
N LYS A 55 8.62 10.37 13.77
CA LYS A 55 8.39 9.03 14.35
C LYS A 55 7.09 8.95 15.16
N GLN A 56 6.83 9.93 16.02
CA GLN A 56 5.67 9.91 16.91
C GLN A 56 4.36 9.93 16.12
N LYS A 57 4.29 10.80 15.11
CA LYS A 57 3.11 10.89 14.25
C LYS A 57 2.99 9.66 13.35
N LEU A 58 4.09 9.08 12.90
CA LEU A 58 4.04 7.86 12.08
C LEU A 58 3.49 6.66 12.87
N HIS A 59 3.86 6.50 14.14
CA HIS A 59 3.32 5.46 15.02
C HIS A 59 1.83 5.60 15.32
N SER A 60 1.25 6.80 15.23
CA SER A 60 -0.20 6.99 15.39
C SER A 60 -1.00 6.67 14.13
N LEU A 61 -0.35 6.68 12.96
CA LEU A 61 -0.98 6.50 11.65
C LEU A 61 -0.79 5.09 11.07
N VAL A 62 0.29 4.42 11.43
CA VAL A 62 0.71 3.12 10.88
C VAL A 62 0.77 2.09 12.02
N THR A 63 0.43 0.83 11.74
CA THR A 63 0.56 -0.25 12.72
C THR A 63 2.03 -0.61 12.97
N GLU A 64 2.30 -1.27 14.09
CA GLU A 64 3.65 -1.73 14.43
C GLU A 64 4.22 -2.72 13.43
N ARG A 65 3.36 -3.42 12.68
CA ARG A 65 3.77 -4.32 11.60
C ARG A 65 4.26 -3.56 10.38
N CYS A 66 3.53 -2.54 9.94
CA CYS A 66 3.84 -1.80 8.71
C CYS A 66 4.97 -0.77 8.90
N TYR A 67 5.12 -0.23 10.12
CA TYR A 67 6.18 0.72 10.45
C TYR A 67 7.60 0.28 10.06
N PRO A 68 8.11 -0.90 10.44
CA PRO A 68 9.46 -1.33 10.07
C PRO A 68 9.64 -1.50 8.57
N GLU A 69 8.61 -1.95 7.83
CA GLU A 69 8.68 -2.09 6.37
C GLU A 69 8.87 -0.73 5.68
N MET A 70 8.17 0.31 6.17
CA MET A 70 8.28 1.66 5.62
C MET A 70 9.61 2.34 5.97
N VAL A 71 10.15 2.11 7.17
CA VAL A 71 11.31 2.86 7.69
C VAL A 71 12.64 2.16 7.43
N ARG A 72 12.71 0.82 7.50
CA ARG A 72 13.99 0.08 7.48
C ARG A 72 14.81 0.30 6.21
N GLY A 73 14.16 0.31 5.04
CA GLY A 73 14.83 0.56 3.75
C GLY A 73 15.18 2.02 3.49
N ASN A 74 14.54 2.94 4.22
CA ASN A 74 14.53 4.37 3.90
C ASN A 74 15.24 5.25 4.94
N ARG A 75 15.75 4.68 6.04
CA ARG A 75 16.37 5.41 7.16
C ARG A 75 17.46 6.41 6.74
N TYR A 76 18.20 6.11 5.68
CA TYR A 76 19.28 6.95 5.18
C TYR A 76 18.99 7.47 3.76
N LYS A 77 17.72 7.65 3.41
CA LYS A 77 17.30 8.17 2.11
C LYS A 77 16.38 9.35 2.31
N THR A 78 16.48 10.34 1.44
CA THR A 78 15.52 11.44 1.41
C THR A 78 14.42 11.08 0.43
N ILE A 79 13.19 11.02 0.92
CA ILE A 79 12.01 10.77 0.08
C ILE A 79 11.32 12.10 -0.13
N ARG A 80 11.05 12.43 -1.39
CA ARG A 80 10.10 13.46 -1.78
C ARG A 80 8.92 12.79 -2.45
N TRP A 81 7.76 12.89 -1.81
CA TRP A 81 6.52 12.38 -2.35
C TRP A 81 5.49 13.47 -2.31
N ASN A 82 4.78 13.66 -3.42
CA ASN A 82 3.64 14.55 -3.50
C ASN A 82 2.42 13.81 -4.04
N PHE A 83 1.28 14.10 -3.43
CA PHE A 83 0.00 13.74 -3.99
C PHE A 83 -0.42 14.79 -5.02
N VAL A 84 -0.76 14.36 -6.23
CA VAL A 84 -1.19 15.27 -7.30
C VAL A 84 -2.71 15.32 -7.35
N GLU A 85 -3.33 14.20 -7.72
CA GLU A 85 -4.79 14.12 -7.90
C GLU A 85 -5.30 12.69 -7.72
N SER A 86 -6.59 12.55 -7.45
CA SER A 86 -7.27 11.25 -7.36
C SER A 86 -7.98 11.01 -8.69
N LEU A 87 -7.52 10.04 -9.47
CA LEU A 87 -8.15 9.71 -10.75
C LEU A 87 -9.52 9.07 -10.55
N GLU A 88 -9.61 8.16 -9.58
CA GLU A 88 -10.87 7.62 -9.09
C GLU A 88 -11.01 7.86 -7.59
N PRO A 89 -12.24 8.03 -7.07
CA PRO A 89 -12.46 8.09 -5.63
C PRO A 89 -12.06 6.76 -4.99
N PRO A 90 -11.43 6.78 -3.80
CA PRO A 90 -11.07 5.56 -3.08
C PRO A 90 -12.32 4.76 -2.73
N ARG A 91 -12.26 3.44 -2.90
CA ARG A 91 -13.41 2.54 -2.66
C ARG A 91 -13.02 1.44 -1.70
N VAL A 92 -13.89 1.15 -0.75
CA VAL A 92 -13.75 -0.02 0.12
C VAL A 92 -14.13 -1.26 -0.69
N VAL A 93 -13.23 -2.22 -0.75
CA VAL A 93 -13.39 -3.45 -1.54
C VAL A 93 -13.67 -4.65 -0.65
N HIS A 94 -13.06 -4.65 0.54
CA HIS A 94 -13.14 -5.80 1.42
C HIS A 94 -13.14 -5.35 2.87
N ILE A 95 -14.04 -5.93 3.67
CA ILE A 95 -14.09 -5.71 5.11
C ILE A 95 -14.08 -7.08 5.77
N ARG A 96 -13.17 -7.24 6.72
CA ARG A 96 -13.06 -8.44 7.55
C ARG A 96 -12.94 -8.05 9.00
N CYS A 97 -13.56 -8.82 9.86
CA CYS A 97 -13.50 -8.66 11.29
C CYS A 97 -13.17 -10.03 11.86
N ASN A 98 -12.12 -10.11 12.67
CA ASN A 98 -11.72 -11.38 13.27
C ASN A 98 -11.33 -11.20 14.74
N SER A 99 -11.59 -12.24 15.55
CA SER A 99 -11.03 -12.38 16.88
C SER A 99 -9.71 -13.13 16.77
N ILE A 100 -8.59 -12.44 16.92
CA ILE A 100 -7.27 -13.08 16.87
C ILE A 100 -6.97 -13.64 18.26
N VAL A 101 -6.85 -14.97 18.35
CA VAL A 101 -6.37 -15.77 19.50
C VAL A 101 -7.26 -15.74 20.75
N ASN A 102 -7.81 -14.59 21.16
CA ASN A 102 -8.74 -14.47 22.29
C ASN A 102 -10.10 -13.95 21.81
N GLN A 103 -11.19 -14.57 22.27
CA GLN A 103 -12.58 -14.19 21.93
C GLN A 103 -12.93 -12.74 22.31
N GLY A 104 -12.14 -12.10 23.19
CA GLY A 104 -12.30 -10.70 23.57
C GLY A 104 -11.59 -9.69 22.68
N ASN A 105 -10.62 -10.10 21.84
CA ASN A 105 -9.77 -9.18 21.07
C ASN A 105 -10.19 -9.11 19.60
N LEU A 106 -11.08 -8.18 19.29
CA LEU A 106 -11.63 -8.00 17.95
C LEU A 106 -10.86 -6.95 17.14
N TYR A 107 -10.40 -7.35 15.96
CA TYR A 107 -9.73 -6.47 14.99
C TYR A 107 -10.54 -6.39 13.70
N GLY A 108 -10.81 -5.16 13.27
CA GLY A 108 -11.41 -4.87 11.97
C GLY A 108 -10.32 -4.51 10.95
N GLN A 109 -10.29 -5.24 9.83
CA GLN A 109 -9.47 -4.93 8.67
C GLN A 109 -10.32 -4.47 7.50
N VAL A 110 -9.92 -3.38 6.86
CA VAL A 110 -10.60 -2.78 5.71
C VAL A 110 -9.61 -2.59 4.58
N THR A 111 -9.86 -3.22 3.44
CA THR A 111 -9.07 -3.05 2.22
C THR A 111 -9.72 -1.99 1.35
N VAL A 112 -8.95 -0.97 1.00
CA VAL A 112 -9.36 0.16 0.18
C VAL A 112 -8.56 0.16 -1.11
N ARG A 113 -9.25 0.18 -2.24
CA ARG A 113 -8.67 0.42 -3.57
C ARG A 113 -8.51 1.91 -3.76
N MET A 114 -7.28 2.32 -4.07
CA MET A 114 -6.90 3.69 -4.35
C MET A 114 -6.32 3.75 -5.76
N HIS A 115 -6.83 4.67 -6.56
CA HIS A 115 -6.28 4.94 -7.89
C HIS A 115 -5.97 6.44 -7.97
N THR A 116 -4.69 6.73 -7.82
CA THR A 116 -4.20 8.08 -7.55
C THR A 116 -3.00 8.39 -8.43
N ARG A 117 -2.84 9.67 -8.74
CA ARG A 117 -1.67 10.19 -9.42
C ARG A 117 -0.71 10.79 -8.41
N GLN A 118 0.51 10.30 -8.40
CA GLN A 118 1.52 10.61 -7.40
C GLN A 118 2.86 10.93 -8.05
N THR A 119 3.67 11.77 -7.42
CA THR A 119 5.09 11.93 -7.75
C THR A 119 5.94 11.35 -6.64
N LEU A 120 7.01 10.64 -7.00
CA LEU A 120 7.93 10.03 -6.05
C LEU A 120 9.35 10.22 -6.56
N ALA A 121 10.21 10.82 -5.72
CA ALA A 121 11.64 10.91 -5.93
C ALA A 121 12.36 10.43 -4.66
N ILE A 122 13.24 9.44 -4.83
CA ILE A 122 14.07 8.92 -3.74
C ILE A 122 15.51 9.31 -4.01
N TYR A 123 16.12 9.98 -3.04
CA TYR A 123 17.52 10.39 -3.08
C TYR A 123 18.37 9.52 -2.15
N ASP A 124 19.61 9.30 -2.56
CA ASP A 124 20.65 8.65 -1.76
C ASP A 124 21.09 9.55 -0.58
N ARG A 125 21.92 9.01 0.32
CA ARG A 125 22.57 9.77 1.42
C ARG A 125 23.30 11.02 0.96
N PHE A 126 23.81 10.97 -0.27
CA PHE A 126 24.57 12.05 -0.90
C PHE A 126 23.70 12.99 -1.75
N GLY A 127 22.37 12.86 -1.70
CA GLY A 127 21.45 13.72 -2.45
C GLY A 127 21.34 13.41 -3.95
N ARG A 128 21.93 12.31 -4.44
CA ARG A 128 21.78 11.87 -5.83
C ARG A 128 20.44 11.15 -6.03
N LEU A 129 19.78 11.38 -7.16
CA LEU A 129 18.53 10.70 -7.50
C LEU A 129 18.78 9.19 -7.70
N MET A 130 18.02 8.36 -6.97
CA MET A 130 18.10 6.90 -7.07
C MET A 130 16.92 6.30 -7.83
N TYR A 131 15.73 6.86 -7.65
CA TYR A 131 14.49 6.31 -8.17
C TYR A 131 13.45 7.40 -8.40
N GLY A 132 12.68 7.24 -9.48
CA GLY A 132 11.56 8.10 -9.83
C GLY A 132 11.99 9.50 -10.28
N GLY A 133 11.07 10.45 -10.17
CA GLY A 133 11.28 11.84 -10.58
C GLY A 133 10.23 12.74 -9.92
N GLU A 134 10.66 13.92 -9.47
CA GLU A 134 9.78 14.85 -8.74
C GLU A 134 8.73 15.49 -9.66
N GLN A 135 9.05 15.64 -10.94
CA GLN A 135 8.23 16.32 -11.95
C GLN A 135 7.35 15.38 -12.78
N VAL A 136 7.60 14.06 -12.73
CA VAL A 136 6.89 13.09 -13.57
C VAL A 136 5.81 12.43 -12.72
N PRO A 137 4.55 12.86 -12.83
CA PRO A 137 3.45 12.21 -12.13
C PRO A 137 3.17 10.85 -12.75
N LYS A 138 2.92 9.86 -11.90
CA LYS A 138 2.60 8.49 -12.30
C LYS A 138 1.29 8.05 -11.71
N ASP A 139 0.56 7.27 -12.49
CA ASP A 139 -0.71 6.71 -12.10
C ASP A 139 -0.44 5.42 -11.33
N VAL A 140 -0.97 5.35 -10.11
CA VAL A 140 -0.65 4.31 -9.14
C VAL A 140 -1.96 3.73 -8.61
N LEU A 141 -2.16 2.44 -8.88
CA LEU A 141 -3.29 1.65 -8.39
C LEU A 141 -2.82 0.74 -7.26
N GLU A 142 -3.40 0.93 -6.07
CA GLU A 142 -2.97 0.27 -4.84
C GLU A 142 -4.16 -0.21 -4.01
N TYR A 143 -3.96 -1.32 -3.31
CA TYR A 143 -4.93 -1.84 -2.35
C TYR A 143 -4.31 -1.70 -0.95
N VAL A 144 -4.73 -0.65 -0.24
CA VAL A 144 -4.22 -0.35 1.10
C VAL A 144 -5.14 -0.99 2.14
N VAL A 145 -4.54 -1.70 3.10
CA VAL A 145 -5.26 -2.34 4.19
C VAL A 145 -5.12 -1.49 5.44
N PHE A 146 -6.27 -1.10 6.01
CA PHE A 146 -6.36 -0.48 7.32
C PHE A 146 -6.75 -1.51 8.36
N GLU A 147 -6.25 -1.31 9.57
CA GLU A 147 -6.61 -2.10 10.73
C GLU A 147 -7.01 -1.18 11.87
N ARG A 148 -8.06 -1.57 12.60
CA ARG A 148 -8.49 -0.94 13.84
C ARG A 148 -8.76 -2.02 14.88
N TYR A 149 -8.27 -1.79 16.09
CA TYR A 149 -8.68 -2.56 17.26
C TYR A 149 -10.05 -2.07 17.72
N LEU A 150 -11.08 -2.92 17.62
CA LEU A 150 -12.47 -2.54 17.81
C LEU A 150 -12.88 -2.48 19.30
N VAL A 151 -12.20 -3.25 20.14
CA VAL A 151 -12.47 -3.30 21.59
C VAL A 151 -12.07 -1.99 22.26
N ASN A 152 -11.04 -1.32 21.77
CA ASN A 152 -10.61 -0.03 22.29
C ASN A 152 -11.50 1.09 21.69
N PRO A 153 -12.27 1.83 22.53
CA PRO A 153 -13.09 2.95 22.05
C PRO A 153 -12.26 4.04 21.37
N TYR A 154 -11.03 4.27 21.87
CA TYR A 154 -10.09 5.26 21.36
C TYR A 154 -9.22 4.76 20.21
N GLY A 155 -9.46 3.53 19.73
CA GLY A 155 -8.72 2.98 18.60
C GLY A 155 -8.90 3.84 17.35
N THR A 156 -7.81 4.21 16.69
CA THR A 156 -7.85 4.88 15.38
C THR A 156 -7.63 3.86 14.26
N TRP A 157 -8.11 4.19 13.06
CA TRP A 157 -7.76 3.43 11.87
C TRP A 157 -6.30 3.70 11.51
N ARG A 158 -5.51 2.63 11.40
CA ARG A 158 -4.08 2.70 11.09
C ARG A 158 -3.76 1.85 9.87
N MET A 159 -2.81 2.28 9.05
CA MET A 159 -2.34 1.52 7.90
C MET A 159 -1.63 0.25 8.38
N HIS A 160 -2.07 -0.90 7.87
CA HIS A 160 -1.53 -2.21 8.24
C HIS A 160 -0.66 -2.84 7.18
N GLY A 161 -0.93 -2.55 5.91
CA GLY A 161 -0.15 -3.08 4.81
C GLY A 161 -0.70 -2.69 3.46
N LYS A 162 0.01 -3.13 2.43
CA LYS A 162 -0.33 -2.93 1.03
C LYS A 162 -0.40 -4.29 0.34
N ILE A 163 -1.48 -4.51 -0.40
CA ILE A 163 -1.63 -5.68 -1.27
C ILE A 163 -1.16 -5.27 -2.67
N VAL A 164 -0.22 -6.03 -3.21
CA VAL A 164 0.27 -5.88 -4.58
C VAL A 164 -0.26 -7.08 -5.37
N PRO A 165 -1.14 -6.87 -6.36
CA PRO A 165 -1.61 -7.99 -7.19
C PRO A 165 -0.47 -8.52 -8.06
N GLU A 166 -0.52 -9.81 -8.38
CA GLU A 166 0.50 -10.47 -9.22
C GLU A 166 0.51 -9.92 -10.65
N TRP A 167 -0.66 -9.54 -11.17
CA TRP A 167 -0.82 -8.92 -12.49
C TRP A 167 -0.40 -7.44 -12.53
N ALA A 168 0.00 -6.84 -11.40
CA ALA A 168 0.45 -5.46 -11.39
C ALA A 168 1.61 -5.26 -12.38
N PRO A 169 1.66 -4.12 -13.09
CA PRO A 169 2.81 -3.83 -13.92
C PRO A 169 4.08 -3.81 -13.06
N PRO A 170 5.23 -4.24 -13.60
CA PRO A 170 6.49 -4.17 -12.88
C PRO A 170 6.80 -2.71 -12.52
N LYS A 171 7.48 -2.54 -11.40
CA LYS A 171 7.97 -1.22 -10.97
C LYS A 171 8.97 -0.68 -11.99
N ASP A 172 9.12 0.64 -12.01
CA ASP A 172 10.12 1.26 -12.86
C ASP A 172 11.52 0.73 -12.54
N PRO A 173 12.40 0.65 -13.55
CA PRO A 173 13.78 0.30 -13.30
C PRO A 173 14.44 1.36 -12.41
N ILE A 174 15.35 0.90 -11.55
CA ILE A 174 16.25 1.78 -10.82
C ILE A 174 17.29 2.37 -11.78
N VAL A 175 17.78 3.57 -11.48
CA VAL A 175 18.75 4.28 -12.35
C VAL A 175 20.11 3.55 -12.40
N LYS A 176 20.45 2.78 -11.37
CA LYS A 176 21.73 2.07 -11.26
C LYS A 176 21.66 0.67 -11.87
N THR A 177 22.78 0.20 -12.42
CA THR A 177 22.95 -1.21 -12.79
C THR A 177 23.23 -2.07 -11.54
N VAL A 178 22.81 -3.33 -11.58
CA VAL A 178 23.05 -4.31 -10.50
C VAL A 178 23.73 -5.52 -11.11
N MET A 179 24.84 -5.94 -10.52
CA MET A 179 25.49 -7.21 -10.83
C MET A 179 24.95 -8.26 -9.86
N ILE A 180 24.49 -9.38 -10.42
CA ILE A 180 24.07 -10.55 -9.64
C ILE A 180 25.26 -11.50 -9.65
N PRO A 181 25.91 -11.76 -8.50
CA PRO A 181 27.04 -12.68 -8.47
C PRO A 181 26.56 -14.10 -8.78
N GLY A 182 27.39 -14.85 -9.51
CA GLY A 182 27.17 -16.27 -9.72
C GLY A 182 27.25 -17.07 -8.41
N PRO A 183 26.87 -18.36 -8.43
CA PRO A 183 27.02 -19.23 -7.27
C PRO A 183 28.48 -19.31 -6.83
N THR A 184 28.71 -19.23 -5.52
CA THR A 184 30.02 -19.49 -4.92
C THR A 184 30.20 -21.00 -4.86
N LEU A 185 31.08 -21.54 -5.72
CA LEU A 185 31.43 -22.96 -5.70
C LEU A 185 32.47 -23.22 -4.63
N ASP A 186 32.31 -24.33 -3.93
CA ASP A 186 33.40 -24.90 -3.14
C ASP A 186 34.50 -25.41 -4.09
N PRO A 187 35.78 -25.44 -3.68
CA PRO A 187 36.89 -25.87 -4.54
C PRO A 187 36.74 -27.28 -5.15
N SER A 188 35.87 -28.11 -4.56
CA SER A 188 35.59 -29.48 -5.00
C SER A 188 34.37 -29.62 -5.91
N GLN A 189 33.63 -28.53 -6.16
CA GLN A 189 32.45 -28.53 -7.03
C GLN A 189 32.78 -27.88 -8.37
N GLU A 190 32.42 -28.55 -9.45
CA GLU A 190 32.47 -27.97 -10.79
C GLU A 190 31.19 -27.16 -11.06
N PHE A 191 31.28 -26.14 -11.91
CA PHE A 191 30.12 -25.35 -12.33
C PHE A 191 29.32 -26.18 -13.35
N GLU A 192 28.08 -26.53 -13.03
CA GLU A 192 27.10 -27.06 -14.01
C GLU A 192 26.27 -25.94 -14.66
#